data_AF-A0A261AEU1-F1
#
_entry.id   AF-A0A261AEU1-F1
#
_cell.length_a   1.000
_cell.length_b   1.000
_cell.length_c   1.000
_cell.angle_alpha   90.00
_cell.angle_beta   90.00
_cell.angle_gamma   90.00
#
_symmetry.space_group_name_H-M   'P 1'
#
loop_
_entity.id
_entity.type
_entity.pdbx_description
1 polymer ?
#
loop_
_entity_poly.entity_id
_entity_poly.type
_entity_poly.pdbx_seq_one_letter_code
_entity_poly.pdbx_strand_id
1 'polypeptide(L)'
;PSSSQFATLRERWIESVFDEFDTKKSGHLDEQTAFKAILHINSRISHHRLTNKIKEVTIGAEESERGKIEKTKFVDLYKEIGTRPEVYFLMVRYANKDYLSCQDLRLFLETEQGMVGVTTDNCETIIEQYEPCCEARENNLMTVDGFTSFLFSPDCGVFDPNHRVVTMDMKQPFSRYFISSSRKSYLVEDQLGPSSADGFSSALKRNCREFAFERSRYPLLLKISIHCSTDWQKVAAKLIVTHLGTRLYLPTSDPTDWDDEKNCPTPWDFQNRILIIEGKFSDNGGCGYVLKPQVMKDDMFVPSDRVPTSPQILHLRVLSGQQLPRPRGSNAKGDSADPFVVVEIFGLPGDCAEERTRTVRNDSINPSFDESFQFQVSVPELALVRFLVLDDDFIGDDFIGQYTIPFECLQPGYRHIYLLNNEGDPLENATLFVHVAITNRRGGGKAKKRGMSVKRKNSRISSGMKLVGIKSVDDQFKVAVVPLAESTAMRNRLENAMIDWQEECGLGPAGTIRQGIRLIHSRMITLAVNCEC
;
A
#
# COMPACT_ATOMS: atom_id res chain seq x y z
N PRO A 1 -9.64 40.07 34.38
CA PRO A 1 -9.41 40.89 33.17
C PRO A 1 -7.92 41.28 33.05
N SER A 2 -7.12 40.39 32.45
CA SER A 2 -5.75 40.68 31.97
C SER A 2 -5.07 39.50 31.23
N SER A 3 -5.70 38.33 31.09
CA SER A 3 -5.12 37.19 30.34
C SER A 3 -5.40 37.20 28.83
N SER A 4 -6.41 37.93 28.35
CA SER A 4 -6.88 37.84 26.97
C SER A 4 -6.04 38.58 25.92
N GLN A 5 -5.09 39.42 26.34
CA GLN A 5 -4.34 40.29 25.42
C GLN A 5 -3.08 39.63 24.81
N PHE A 6 -2.69 38.46 25.32
CA PHE A 6 -1.50 37.71 24.86
C PHE A 6 -1.84 36.28 24.41
N ALA A 7 -3.12 35.90 24.40
CA ALA A 7 -3.54 34.56 24.01
C ALA A 7 -3.48 34.38 22.48
N THR A 8 -2.80 33.33 22.04
CA THR A 8 -2.71 32.88 20.65
C THR A 8 -4.11 32.60 20.06
N LEU A 9 -4.23 32.60 18.74
CA LEU A 9 -5.50 32.24 18.04
C LEU A 9 -6.02 30.88 18.50
N ARG A 10 -5.09 29.92 18.64
CA ARG A 10 -5.39 28.57 19.10
C ARG A 10 -5.91 28.53 20.54
N GLU A 11 -5.30 29.27 21.45
CA GLU A 11 -5.75 29.36 22.85
C GLU A 11 -7.15 29.93 22.95
N ARG A 12 -7.42 31.05 22.27
CA ARG A 12 -8.74 31.68 22.29
C ARG A 12 -9.84 30.77 21.75
N TRP A 13 -9.54 29.95 20.75
CA TRP A 13 -10.46 28.93 20.25
C TRP A 13 -10.68 27.79 21.25
N ILE A 14 -9.64 27.26 21.90
CA ILE A 14 -9.81 26.21 22.91
C ILE A 14 -10.60 26.75 24.11
N GLU A 15 -10.37 28.01 24.50
CA GLU A 15 -11.14 28.70 25.52
C GLU A 15 -12.62 28.87 25.13
N SER A 16 -12.93 29.14 23.86
CA SER A 16 -14.32 29.24 23.40
C SER A 16 -15.02 27.88 23.45
N VAL A 17 -14.33 26.78 23.10
CA VAL A 17 -14.90 25.43 23.26
C VAL A 17 -15.14 25.10 24.74
N PHE A 18 -14.23 25.50 25.63
CA PHE A 18 -14.47 25.36 27.07
C PHE A 18 -15.77 26.07 27.49
N ASP A 19 -15.98 27.30 27.03
CA ASP A 19 -17.17 28.10 27.36
C ASP A 19 -18.48 27.50 26.82
N GLU A 20 -18.44 26.82 25.67
CA GLU A 20 -19.59 26.09 25.12
C GLU A 20 -20.01 24.93 26.03
N PHE A 21 -19.05 24.23 26.62
CA PHE A 21 -19.30 23.10 27.50
C PHE A 21 -19.56 23.52 28.96
N ASP A 22 -19.10 24.70 29.40
CA ASP A 22 -19.42 25.30 30.71
C ASP A 22 -20.79 26.01 30.68
N THR A 23 -21.83 25.23 30.39
CA THR A 23 -23.23 25.72 30.34
C THR A 23 -23.69 26.44 31.61
N LYS A 24 -23.07 26.14 32.76
CA LYS A 24 -23.38 26.73 34.06
C LYS A 24 -22.57 27.99 34.37
N LYS A 25 -21.61 28.37 33.52
CA LYS A 25 -20.64 29.45 33.74
C LYS A 25 -19.97 29.34 35.11
N SER A 26 -19.65 28.12 35.49
CA SER A 26 -19.08 27.80 36.79
C SER A 26 -17.58 28.09 36.84
N GLY A 27 -16.95 28.33 35.68
CA GLY A 27 -15.51 28.53 35.51
C GLY A 27 -14.70 27.22 35.53
N HIS A 28 -15.38 26.07 35.66
CA HIS A 28 -14.75 24.75 35.70
C HIS A 28 -15.60 23.69 35.00
N LEU A 29 -14.93 22.68 34.44
CA LEU A 29 -15.57 21.47 33.91
C LEU A 29 -15.29 20.27 34.83
N ASP A 30 -16.27 19.38 34.94
CA ASP A 30 -16.03 18.06 35.53
C ASP A 30 -15.26 17.15 34.56
N GLU A 31 -14.67 16.07 35.08
CA GLU A 31 -13.85 15.15 34.28
C GLU A 31 -14.59 14.56 33.06
N GLN A 32 -15.88 14.25 33.21
CA GLN A 32 -16.68 13.65 32.14
C GLN A 32 -16.99 14.65 31.03
N THR A 33 -17.26 15.90 31.40
CA THR A 33 -17.57 16.98 30.49
C THR A 33 -16.30 17.43 29.76
N ALA A 34 -15.17 17.55 30.47
CA ALA A 34 -13.88 17.81 29.86
C ALA A 34 -13.45 16.70 28.88
N PHE A 35 -13.66 15.43 29.26
CA PHE A 35 -13.44 14.28 28.38
C PHE A 35 -14.26 14.38 27.09
N LYS A 36 -15.55 14.69 27.19
CA LYS A 36 -16.44 14.89 26.03
C LYS A 36 -16.03 16.09 25.19
N ALA A 37 -15.67 17.21 25.81
CA ALA A 37 -15.26 18.42 25.12
C ALA A 37 -13.98 18.20 24.29
N ILE A 38 -12.97 17.52 24.85
CA ILE A 38 -11.73 17.21 24.14
C ILE A 38 -11.98 16.27 22.95
N LEU A 39 -12.79 15.23 23.13
CA LEU A 39 -13.12 14.30 22.03
C LEU A 39 -14.05 14.93 20.99
N HIS A 40 -14.83 15.95 21.36
CA HIS A 40 -15.63 16.72 20.41
C HIS A 40 -14.74 17.49 19.42
N ILE A 41 -13.63 18.06 19.90
CA ILE A 41 -12.66 18.76 19.07
C ILE A 41 -11.79 17.76 18.28
N ASN A 42 -11.30 16.73 18.96
CA ASN A 42 -10.40 15.75 18.37
C ASN A 42 -10.77 14.33 18.81
N SER A 43 -11.63 13.70 18.00
CA SER A 43 -12.10 12.32 18.20
C SER A 43 -11.00 11.27 18.02
N ARG A 44 -9.82 11.65 17.51
CA ARG A 44 -8.67 10.76 17.25
C ARG A 44 -7.72 10.67 18.43
N ILE A 45 -8.02 11.31 19.57
CA ILE A 45 -7.25 11.12 20.79
C ILE A 45 -7.66 9.78 21.41
N SER A 46 -6.67 8.98 21.83
CA SER A 46 -6.93 7.73 22.54
C SER A 46 -7.70 8.00 23.84
N HIS A 47 -8.85 7.34 23.99
CA HIS A 47 -9.70 7.45 25.17
C HIS A 47 -8.93 7.11 26.46
N HIS A 48 -8.05 6.10 26.40
CA HIS A 48 -7.23 5.69 27.53
C HIS A 48 -6.22 6.78 27.92
N ARG A 49 -5.49 7.33 26.94
CA ARG A 49 -4.52 8.43 27.15
C ARG A 49 -5.20 9.65 27.76
N LEU A 50 -6.34 10.05 27.21
CA LEU A 50 -7.12 11.18 27.70
C LEU A 50 -7.59 10.95 29.14
N THR A 51 -8.12 9.76 29.45
CA THR A 51 -8.56 9.41 30.80
C THR A 51 -7.42 9.47 31.81
N ASN A 52 -6.26 8.92 31.47
CA ASN A 52 -5.09 8.94 32.35
C ASN A 52 -4.57 10.36 32.57
N LYS A 53 -4.50 11.17 31.51
CA LYS A 53 -4.02 12.55 31.61
C LYS A 53 -4.96 13.45 32.41
N ILE A 54 -6.28 13.30 32.23
CA ILE A 54 -7.28 13.99 33.05
C ILE A 54 -7.08 13.64 34.54
N LYS A 55 -6.92 12.35 34.86
CA LYS A 55 -6.68 11.92 36.24
C LYS A 55 -5.38 12.47 36.81
N GLU A 56 -4.30 12.51 36.03
CA GLU A 56 -3.01 13.09 36.44
C GLU A 56 -3.17 14.56 36.85
N VAL A 57 -3.85 15.36 36.02
CA VAL A 57 -4.14 16.78 36.29
C VAL A 57 -5.01 16.94 37.53
N THR A 58 -6.01 16.07 37.74
CA THR A 58 -6.87 16.10 38.93
C THR A 58 -6.12 15.68 40.21
N ILE A 59 -5.19 14.73 40.13
CA ILE A 59 -4.44 14.22 41.30
C ILE A 59 -3.43 15.26 41.82
N GLY A 60 -2.89 16.10 40.95
CA GLY A 60 -2.01 17.21 41.33
C GLY A 60 -2.72 18.41 41.96
N ALA A 61 -4.05 18.42 42.03
CA ALA A 61 -4.84 19.53 42.56
C ALA A 61 -5.08 19.41 44.08
N GLU A 62 -5.23 20.55 44.76
CA GLU A 62 -5.58 20.60 46.19
C GLU A 62 -6.92 19.87 46.47
N GLU A 63 -7.13 19.38 47.69
CA GLU A 63 -8.34 18.59 48.07
C GLU A 63 -9.67 19.30 47.75
N SER A 64 -9.69 20.62 47.68
CA SER A 64 -10.85 21.46 47.34
C SER A 64 -11.15 21.57 45.83
N GLU A 65 -10.14 21.32 44.98
CA GLU A 65 -10.22 21.42 43.50
C GLU A 65 -10.32 20.06 42.81
N ARG A 66 -10.30 18.97 43.59
CA ARG A 66 -10.33 17.62 43.05
C ARG A 66 -11.60 17.36 42.24
N GLY A 67 -11.42 17.01 40.96
CA GLY A 67 -12.49 16.73 39.99
C GLY A 67 -12.97 17.94 39.21
N LYS A 68 -12.34 19.12 39.38
CA LYS A 68 -12.65 20.35 38.64
C LYS A 68 -11.48 20.76 37.77
N ILE A 69 -11.74 20.95 36.49
CA ILE A 69 -10.75 21.37 35.50
C ILE A 69 -11.07 22.82 35.12
N GLU A 70 -10.20 23.73 35.54
CA GLU A 70 -10.29 25.14 35.18
C GLU A 70 -9.94 25.37 33.71
N LYS A 71 -10.37 26.51 33.16
CA LYS A 71 -10.16 26.87 31.75
C LYS A 71 -8.70 26.80 31.31
N THR A 72 -7.77 27.35 32.11
CA THR A 72 -6.32 27.33 31.79
C THR A 72 -5.78 25.90 31.75
N LYS A 73 -6.10 25.09 32.76
CA LYS A 73 -5.72 23.67 32.84
C LYS A 73 -6.31 22.87 31.66
N PHE A 74 -7.53 23.18 31.23
CA PHE A 74 -8.15 22.55 30.05
C PHE A 74 -7.40 22.86 28.75
N VAL A 75 -7.01 24.12 28.56
CA VAL A 75 -6.23 24.55 27.39
C VAL A 75 -4.88 23.83 27.34
N ASP A 76 -4.16 23.79 28.46
CA ASP A 76 -2.86 23.13 28.55
C ASP A 76 -2.99 21.61 28.35
N LEU A 77 -4.01 21.00 28.96
CA LEU A 77 -4.33 19.59 28.77
C LEU A 77 -4.54 19.26 27.29
N TYR A 78 -5.38 20.02 26.57
CA TYR A 78 -5.63 19.78 25.15
C TYR A 78 -4.36 19.96 24.30
N LYS A 79 -3.56 21.01 24.56
CA LYS A 79 -2.31 21.23 23.83
C LYS A 79 -1.32 20.08 24.03
N GLU A 80 -1.19 19.54 25.24
CA GLU A 80 -0.25 18.45 25.53
C GLU A 80 -0.63 17.13 24.83
N ILE A 81 -1.92 16.82 24.77
CA ILE A 81 -2.41 15.56 24.19
C ILE A 81 -2.67 15.65 22.69
N GLY A 82 -3.10 16.81 22.20
CA GLY A 82 -3.56 17.01 20.83
C GLY A 82 -2.48 17.52 19.88
N THR A 83 -1.41 18.12 20.41
CA THR A 83 -0.30 18.62 19.58
C THR A 83 0.73 17.53 19.34
N ARG A 84 0.95 17.21 18.07
CA ARG A 84 2.03 16.31 17.66
C ARG A 84 3.29 17.11 17.37
N PRO A 85 4.42 16.87 18.08
CA PRO A 85 5.64 17.66 17.93
C PRO A 85 6.15 17.74 16.48
N GLU A 86 6.16 16.63 15.76
CA GLU A 86 6.62 16.53 14.38
C GLU A 86 5.76 17.34 13.39
N VAL A 87 4.45 17.41 13.61
CA VAL A 87 3.53 18.23 12.81
C VAL A 87 3.69 19.71 13.15
N TYR A 88 3.81 20.02 14.45
CA TYR A 88 4.05 21.38 14.91
C TYR A 88 5.38 21.93 14.37
N PHE A 89 6.48 21.17 14.45
CA PHE A 89 7.77 21.57 13.92
C PHE A 89 7.75 21.72 12.40
N LEU A 90 6.99 20.87 11.70
CA LEU A 90 6.78 21.03 10.26
C LEU A 90 6.08 22.36 9.94
N MET A 91 5.01 22.70 10.66
CA MET A 91 4.31 23.97 10.49
C MET A 91 5.24 25.17 10.77
N VAL A 92 5.94 25.14 11.89
CA VAL A 92 6.87 26.23 12.31
C VAL A 92 8.01 26.41 11.32
N ARG A 93 8.48 25.34 10.67
CA ARG A 93 9.51 25.42 9.62
C ARG A 93 9.11 26.32 8.44
N TYR A 94 7.81 26.42 8.15
CA TYR A 94 7.28 27.24 7.06
C TYR A 94 6.80 28.61 7.54
N ALA A 95 6.04 28.67 8.63
CA ALA A 95 5.45 29.91 9.13
C ALA A 95 6.40 30.79 9.95
N ASN A 96 7.39 30.18 10.62
CA ASN A 96 8.16 30.78 11.72
C ASN A 96 7.27 31.44 12.80
N LYS A 97 6.02 30.98 12.93
CA LYS A 97 4.93 31.47 13.81
C LYS A 97 4.03 30.29 14.20
N ASP A 98 2.99 30.55 14.99
CA ASP A 98 2.00 29.60 15.49
C ASP A 98 0.83 29.31 14.51
N TYR A 99 0.86 29.90 13.31
CA TYR A 99 -0.13 29.71 12.24
C TYR A 99 0.52 29.82 10.85
N LEU A 100 -0.05 29.16 9.84
CA LEU A 100 0.31 29.30 8.43
C LEU A 100 -0.59 30.33 7.77
N SER A 101 -0.01 31.29 7.05
CA SER A 101 -0.78 32.12 6.10
C SER A 101 -1.04 31.36 4.79
N CYS A 102 -1.94 31.86 3.93
CA CYS A 102 -2.10 31.32 2.57
C CYS A 102 -0.77 31.23 1.80
N GLN A 103 0.15 32.18 2.00
CA GLN A 103 1.45 32.15 1.33
C GLN A 103 2.36 31.04 1.86
N ASP A 104 2.35 30.81 3.17
CA ASP A 104 3.13 29.74 3.80
C ASP A 104 2.56 28.36 3.43
N LEU A 105 1.22 28.24 3.42
CA LEU A 105 0.52 27.04 2.99
C LEU A 105 0.80 26.74 1.51
N ARG A 106 0.74 27.76 0.65
CA ARG A 106 1.10 27.62 -0.76
C ARG A 106 2.52 27.09 -0.93
N LEU A 107 3.48 27.68 -0.20
CA LEU A 107 4.87 27.24 -0.24
C LEU A 107 4.97 25.76 0.16
N PHE A 108 4.32 25.35 1.26
CA PHE A 108 4.28 23.97 1.70
C PHE A 108 3.70 23.01 0.64
N LEU A 109 2.58 23.38 0.00
CA LEU A 109 1.92 22.56 -1.02
C LEU A 109 2.80 22.39 -2.27
N GLU A 110 3.47 23.46 -2.70
CA GLU A 110 4.35 23.42 -3.86
C GLU A 110 5.67 22.68 -3.57
N THR A 111 6.29 22.91 -2.40
CA THR A 111 7.63 22.37 -2.10
C THR A 111 7.62 20.97 -1.51
N GLU A 112 6.67 20.65 -0.64
CA GLU A 112 6.63 19.36 0.06
C GLU A 112 5.60 18.42 -0.54
N GLN A 113 4.38 18.89 -0.83
CA GLN A 113 3.33 18.02 -1.37
C GLN A 113 3.44 17.79 -2.89
N GLY A 114 4.33 18.50 -3.58
CA GLY A 114 4.60 18.34 -5.01
C GLY A 114 3.47 18.86 -5.91
N MET A 115 2.60 19.74 -5.39
CA MET A 115 1.50 20.32 -6.16
C MET A 115 2.04 21.43 -7.08
N VAL A 116 1.61 21.44 -8.35
CA VAL A 116 2.06 22.44 -9.33
C VAL A 116 0.95 23.47 -9.56
N GLY A 117 1.33 24.75 -9.54
CA GLY A 117 0.41 25.85 -9.89
C GLY A 117 -0.65 26.13 -8.83
N VAL A 118 -0.30 26.00 -7.55
CA VAL A 118 -1.21 26.26 -6.43
C VAL A 118 -1.59 27.74 -6.41
N THR A 119 -2.90 28.02 -6.48
CA THR A 119 -3.45 29.38 -6.43
C THR A 119 -3.85 29.77 -5.01
N THR A 120 -4.01 31.06 -4.76
CA THR A 120 -4.50 31.56 -3.46
C THR A 120 -5.88 30.98 -3.13
N ASP A 121 -6.78 30.89 -4.10
CA ASP A 121 -8.12 30.31 -3.95
C ASP A 121 -8.07 28.84 -3.50
N ASN A 122 -7.07 28.07 -3.97
CA ASN A 122 -6.86 26.71 -3.48
C ASN A 122 -6.50 26.69 -1.99
N CYS A 123 -5.61 27.58 -1.56
CA CYS A 123 -5.23 27.70 -0.16
C CYS A 123 -6.43 28.13 0.71
N GLU A 124 -7.19 29.14 0.28
CA GLU A 124 -8.39 29.60 0.99
C GLU A 124 -9.43 28.49 1.12
N THR A 125 -9.65 27.70 0.06
CA THR A 125 -10.57 26.55 0.10
C THR A 125 -10.13 25.51 1.12
N ILE A 126 -8.83 25.19 1.17
CA ILE A 126 -8.27 24.23 2.14
C ILE A 126 -8.44 24.76 3.57
N ILE A 127 -8.18 26.05 3.80
CA ILE A 127 -8.35 26.68 5.11
C ILE A 127 -9.83 26.65 5.52
N GLU A 128 -10.74 27.05 4.64
CA GLU A 128 -12.18 27.03 4.91
C GLU A 128 -12.68 25.64 5.30
N GLN A 129 -12.16 24.60 4.65
CA GLN A 129 -12.58 23.23 4.86
C GLN A 129 -12.03 22.58 6.13
N TYR A 130 -10.77 22.86 6.49
CA TYR A 130 -10.07 22.10 7.54
C TYR A 130 -9.76 22.90 8.80
N GLU A 131 -9.78 24.23 8.78
CA GLU A 131 -9.46 25.05 9.95
C GLU A 131 -10.65 25.09 10.93
N PRO A 132 -10.52 24.58 12.16
CA PRO A 132 -11.63 24.58 13.12
C PRO A 132 -11.88 25.94 13.77
N CYS A 133 -10.86 26.81 13.89
CA CYS A 133 -11.01 28.12 14.49
C CYS A 133 -11.64 29.12 13.50
N CYS A 134 -12.87 29.57 13.79
CA CYS A 134 -13.57 30.54 12.94
C CYS A 134 -12.78 31.85 12.75
N GLU A 135 -12.16 32.37 13.80
CA GLU A 135 -11.34 33.59 13.72
C GLU A 135 -10.13 33.39 12.79
N ALA A 136 -9.47 32.23 12.84
CA ALA A 136 -8.37 31.93 11.94
C ALA A 136 -8.85 31.83 10.49
N ARG A 137 -10.01 31.19 10.28
CA ARG A 137 -10.64 31.02 8.97
C ARG A 137 -11.01 32.34 8.30
N GLU A 138 -11.66 33.24 9.04
CA GLU A 138 -12.03 34.58 8.54
C GLU A 138 -10.80 35.42 8.12
N ASN A 139 -9.64 35.14 8.71
CA ASN A 139 -8.38 35.80 8.40
C ASN A 139 -7.52 35.02 7.38
N ASN A 140 -8.02 33.94 6.78
CA ASN A 140 -7.27 33.05 5.88
C ASN A 140 -5.96 32.54 6.50
N LEU A 141 -6.03 32.14 7.77
CA LEU A 141 -4.95 31.55 8.55
C LEU A 141 -5.28 30.11 8.93
N MET A 142 -4.26 29.26 8.97
CA MET A 142 -4.38 27.87 9.41
C MET A 142 -3.56 27.63 10.68
N THR A 143 -4.21 27.19 11.74
CA THR A 143 -3.56 26.79 12.99
C THR A 143 -3.00 25.36 12.88
N VAL A 144 -2.24 24.92 13.88
CA VAL A 144 -1.71 23.55 13.92
C VAL A 144 -2.82 22.49 13.91
N ASP A 145 -4.00 22.77 14.47
CA ASP A 145 -5.12 21.82 14.49
C ASP A 145 -5.76 21.70 13.09
N GLY A 146 -5.92 22.82 12.36
CA GLY A 146 -6.34 22.80 10.96
C GLY A 146 -5.32 22.15 10.05
N PHE A 147 -4.02 22.44 10.24
CA PHE A 147 -2.94 21.80 9.49
C PHE A 147 -2.87 20.30 9.74
N THR A 148 -3.06 19.86 10.99
CA THR A 148 -3.18 18.45 11.33
C THR A 148 -4.39 17.83 10.62
N SER A 149 -5.55 18.49 10.65
CA SER A 149 -6.76 18.02 9.96
C SER A 149 -6.56 17.89 8.46
N PHE A 150 -5.88 18.85 7.84
CA PHE A 150 -5.48 18.80 6.44
C PHE A 150 -4.56 17.62 6.12
N LEU A 151 -3.51 17.36 6.92
CA LEU A 151 -2.59 16.24 6.70
C LEU A 151 -3.24 14.85 6.79
N PHE A 152 -4.40 14.75 7.45
CA PHE A 152 -5.20 13.54 7.53
C PHE A 152 -6.37 13.51 6.55
N SER A 153 -6.54 14.57 5.76
CA SER A 153 -7.59 14.63 4.76
C SER A 153 -7.32 13.66 3.61
N PRO A 154 -8.35 13.32 2.82
CA PRO A 154 -8.17 12.57 1.57
C PRO A 154 -7.21 13.26 0.58
N ASP A 155 -7.06 14.59 0.65
CA ASP A 155 -6.16 15.37 -0.21
C ASP A 155 -4.68 15.05 0.08
N CYS A 156 -4.37 14.70 1.32
CA CYS A 156 -3.06 14.22 1.76
C CYS A 156 -2.93 12.69 1.74
N GLY A 157 -3.82 12.00 1.00
CA GLY A 157 -3.75 10.55 0.83
C GLY A 157 -2.46 10.10 0.13
N VAL A 158 -1.89 8.98 0.58
CA VAL A 158 -0.66 8.40 -0.02
C VAL A 158 -0.89 7.80 -1.41
N PHE A 159 -2.13 7.38 -1.70
CA PHE A 159 -2.54 6.76 -2.95
C PHE A 159 -3.09 7.80 -3.91
N ASP A 160 -2.51 7.88 -5.11
CA ASP A 160 -2.96 8.80 -6.16
C ASP A 160 -4.44 8.59 -6.52
N PRO A 161 -5.31 9.59 -6.31
CA PRO A 161 -6.73 9.51 -6.68
C PRO A 161 -6.97 9.17 -8.16
N ASN A 162 -6.08 9.56 -9.06
CA ASN A 162 -6.21 9.28 -10.50
C ASN A 162 -6.18 7.78 -10.79
N HIS A 163 -5.50 6.98 -9.95
CA HIS A 163 -5.42 5.53 -10.09
C HIS A 163 -6.58 4.78 -9.42
N ARG A 164 -7.55 5.49 -8.82
CA ARG A 164 -8.78 4.88 -8.27
C ARG A 164 -9.82 4.57 -9.34
N VAL A 165 -9.67 5.15 -10.53
CA VAL A 165 -10.49 4.85 -11.71
C VAL A 165 -9.67 4.06 -12.73
N VAL A 166 -10.36 3.39 -13.65
CA VAL A 166 -9.71 2.64 -14.73
C VAL A 166 -9.05 3.63 -15.69
N THR A 167 -7.73 3.77 -15.61
CA THR A 167 -6.93 4.68 -16.46
C THR A 167 -6.21 3.97 -17.59
N MET A 168 -6.03 2.65 -17.48
CA MET A 168 -5.32 1.86 -18.49
C MET A 168 -6.20 1.54 -19.69
N ASP A 169 -5.58 1.43 -20.87
CA ASP A 169 -6.25 0.95 -22.09
C ASP A 169 -6.73 -0.49 -21.87
N MET A 170 -8.05 -0.71 -21.95
CA MET A 170 -8.71 -2.02 -21.75
C MET A 170 -9.02 -2.75 -23.07
N LYS A 171 -8.51 -2.24 -24.20
CA LYS A 171 -8.69 -2.79 -25.55
C LYS A 171 -7.46 -3.54 -26.07
N GLN A 172 -6.49 -3.81 -25.21
CA GLN A 172 -5.36 -4.69 -25.56
C GLN A 172 -5.78 -6.16 -25.37
N PRO A 173 -5.04 -7.11 -25.96
CA PRO A 173 -5.28 -8.53 -25.73
C PRO A 173 -5.10 -8.91 -24.26
N PHE A 174 -5.84 -9.91 -23.76
CA PHE A 174 -5.71 -10.42 -22.38
C PHE A 174 -4.26 -10.74 -21.97
N SER A 175 -3.44 -11.25 -22.89
CA SER A 175 -2.02 -11.58 -22.66
C SER A 175 -1.16 -10.38 -22.24
N ARG A 176 -1.65 -9.16 -22.48
CA ARG A 176 -0.98 -7.91 -22.11
C ARG A 176 -1.37 -7.40 -20.73
N TYR A 177 -2.24 -8.10 -20.00
CA TYR A 177 -2.59 -7.73 -18.64
C TYR A 177 -2.09 -8.74 -17.60
N PHE A 178 -1.78 -8.27 -16.40
CA PHE A 178 -1.85 -9.08 -15.18
C PHE A 178 -3.33 -9.09 -14.75
N ILE A 179 -3.95 -10.26 -14.57
CA ILE A 179 -5.42 -10.41 -14.41
C ILE A 179 -5.83 -10.27 -12.95
N SER A 180 -6.77 -10.97 -12.31
CA SER A 180 -6.97 -11.11 -10.85
C SER A 180 -7.36 -12.57 -10.69
N SER A 181 -6.94 -13.30 -9.66
CA SER A 181 -7.38 -14.69 -9.54
C SER A 181 -7.56 -15.05 -8.07
N SER A 182 -7.87 -16.29 -7.77
CA SER A 182 -7.82 -16.85 -6.42
C SER A 182 -7.53 -18.33 -6.55
N ARG A 183 -6.78 -18.92 -5.62
CA ARG A 183 -6.61 -20.38 -5.54
C ARG A 183 -7.37 -20.87 -4.32
N LYS A 184 -8.18 -21.92 -4.51
CA LYS A 184 -8.93 -22.59 -3.43
C LYS A 184 -9.93 -21.66 -2.71
N SER A 185 -10.65 -20.82 -3.46
CA SER A 185 -11.72 -19.95 -2.95
C SER A 185 -12.89 -20.67 -2.25
N TYR A 186 -12.87 -22.01 -2.20
CA TYR A 186 -13.81 -22.86 -1.46
C TYR A 186 -13.34 -23.21 -0.03
N LEU A 187 -12.11 -22.86 0.37
CA LEU A 187 -11.56 -23.13 1.71
C LEU A 187 -11.72 -21.87 2.60
N VAL A 188 -12.55 -21.97 3.65
CA VAL A 188 -12.81 -20.92 4.66
C VAL A 188 -12.13 -21.27 6.00
N GLU A 189 -11.05 -22.05 5.96
CA GLU A 189 -10.39 -22.77 7.08
C GLU A 189 -11.05 -24.08 7.54
N ASP A 190 -10.17 -24.91 8.12
CA ASP A 190 -10.18 -26.32 8.57
C ASP A 190 -11.00 -27.39 7.82
N GLN A 191 -10.30 -28.44 7.41
CA GLN A 191 -10.81 -29.54 6.58
C GLN A 191 -11.58 -30.55 7.44
N LEU A 192 -12.80 -30.91 6.99
CA LEU A 192 -13.46 -32.24 7.05
C LEU A 192 -15.00 -32.10 7.08
N GLY A 193 -15.57 -31.44 6.06
CA GLY A 193 -17.03 -31.43 5.83
C GLY A 193 -17.38 -32.23 4.57
N PRO A 194 -18.53 -32.92 4.51
CA PRO A 194 -18.94 -33.67 3.33
C PRO A 194 -19.11 -32.73 2.13
N SER A 195 -18.52 -33.08 0.99
CA SER A 195 -18.71 -32.37 -0.27
C SER A 195 -20.13 -32.61 -0.79
N SER A 196 -20.98 -31.58 -0.83
CA SER A 196 -22.36 -31.67 -1.33
C SER A 196 -22.57 -30.81 -2.57
N ALA A 197 -23.47 -31.26 -3.46
CA ALA A 197 -23.88 -30.50 -4.64
C ALA A 197 -24.50 -29.14 -4.28
N ASP A 198 -25.15 -29.06 -3.12
CA ASP A 198 -25.78 -27.84 -2.59
C ASP A 198 -24.73 -26.79 -2.15
N GLY A 199 -23.59 -27.23 -1.61
CA GLY A 199 -22.47 -26.34 -1.28
C GLY A 199 -21.84 -25.71 -2.53
N PHE A 200 -21.65 -26.51 -3.59
CA PHE A 200 -21.16 -26.02 -4.88
C PHE A 200 -22.17 -25.06 -5.55
N SER A 201 -23.47 -25.40 -5.51
CA SER A 201 -24.55 -24.53 -6.01
C SER A 201 -24.60 -23.18 -5.28
N SER A 202 -24.48 -23.19 -3.95
CA SER A 202 -24.51 -21.97 -3.13
C SER A 202 -23.29 -21.08 -3.36
N ALA A 203 -22.09 -21.67 -3.50
CA ALA A 203 -20.87 -20.94 -3.82
C ALA A 203 -20.94 -20.25 -5.19
N LEU A 204 -21.48 -20.93 -6.22
CA LEU A 204 -21.66 -20.35 -7.55
C LEU A 204 -22.69 -19.21 -7.56
N LYS A 205 -23.81 -19.36 -6.85
CA LYS A 205 -24.85 -18.31 -6.77
C LYS A 205 -24.37 -17.10 -5.99
N ARG A 206 -23.91 -17.30 -4.76
CA ARG A 206 -23.55 -16.21 -3.85
C ARG A 206 -22.27 -15.51 -4.32
N ASN A 207 -21.17 -16.23 -4.49
CA ASN A 207 -19.86 -15.60 -4.73
C ASN A 207 -19.62 -15.19 -6.19
N CYS A 208 -20.14 -15.93 -7.17
CA CYS A 208 -19.86 -15.68 -8.59
C CYS A 208 -20.98 -14.96 -9.34
N ARG A 209 -22.24 -15.05 -8.89
CA ARG A 209 -23.37 -14.42 -9.58
C ARG A 209 -23.84 -13.14 -8.89
N GLU A 210 -23.83 -13.05 -7.57
CA GLU A 210 -24.30 -11.83 -6.88
C GLU A 210 -23.18 -10.80 -6.76
N PHE A 211 -22.03 -11.18 -6.20
CA PHE A 211 -20.95 -10.23 -5.87
C PHE A 211 -19.90 -9.97 -6.98
N ALA A 212 -19.83 -10.82 -8.02
CA ALA A 212 -18.68 -10.84 -8.96
C ALA A 212 -18.42 -9.53 -9.70
N PHE A 213 -19.45 -8.73 -9.99
CA PHE A 213 -19.33 -7.49 -10.77
C PHE A 213 -19.69 -6.22 -9.98
N GLU A 214 -19.79 -6.32 -8.65
CA GLU A 214 -20.07 -5.13 -7.81
C GLU A 214 -18.90 -4.14 -7.83
N ARG A 215 -17.67 -4.64 -7.89
CA ARG A 215 -16.44 -3.82 -7.91
C ARG A 215 -15.85 -3.60 -9.30
N SER A 216 -16.25 -4.40 -10.28
CA SER A 216 -15.69 -4.36 -11.64
C SER A 216 -16.72 -4.81 -12.67
N ARG A 217 -16.80 -4.11 -13.80
CA ARG A 217 -17.58 -4.57 -14.97
C ARG A 217 -16.80 -5.50 -15.89
N TYR A 218 -15.50 -5.69 -15.65
CA TYR A 218 -14.65 -6.49 -16.53
C TYR A 218 -14.75 -7.99 -16.20
N PRO A 219 -14.45 -8.86 -17.17
CA PRO A 219 -14.76 -10.29 -17.08
C PRO A 219 -14.14 -10.99 -15.87
N LEU A 220 -14.93 -11.84 -15.21
CA LEU A 220 -14.44 -12.73 -14.15
C LEU A 220 -13.86 -14.00 -14.78
N LEU A 221 -12.65 -14.34 -14.37
CA LEU A 221 -11.89 -15.48 -14.88
C LEU A 221 -11.93 -16.64 -13.87
N LEU A 222 -12.69 -17.69 -14.17
CA LEU A 222 -12.97 -18.82 -13.27
C LEU A 222 -12.17 -20.06 -13.68
N LYS A 223 -11.16 -20.45 -12.89
CA LYS A 223 -10.44 -21.72 -13.08
C LYS A 223 -11.15 -22.85 -12.32
N ILE A 224 -11.64 -23.86 -13.03
CA ILE A 224 -12.28 -25.03 -12.42
C ILE A 224 -11.32 -26.23 -12.48
N SER A 225 -10.92 -26.75 -11.33
CA SER A 225 -10.18 -28.01 -11.22
C SER A 225 -11.13 -29.12 -10.79
N ILE A 226 -11.57 -29.92 -11.77
CA ILE A 226 -12.56 -30.98 -11.53
C ILE A 226 -11.82 -32.33 -11.39
N HIS A 227 -11.90 -32.94 -10.21
CA HIS A 227 -11.35 -34.26 -9.90
C HIS A 227 -12.48 -35.25 -9.55
N CYS A 228 -13.50 -35.35 -10.40
CA CYS A 228 -14.63 -36.26 -10.20
C CYS A 228 -14.91 -37.11 -11.44
N SER A 229 -15.71 -38.18 -11.28
CA SER A 229 -16.09 -39.07 -12.37
C SER A 229 -16.89 -38.34 -13.45
N THR A 230 -16.91 -38.89 -14.67
CA THR A 230 -17.57 -38.28 -15.84
C THR A 230 -19.05 -37.93 -15.58
N ASP A 231 -19.75 -38.70 -14.76
CA ASP A 231 -21.14 -38.40 -14.41
C ASP A 231 -21.27 -37.21 -13.46
N TRP A 232 -20.35 -37.07 -12.50
CA TRP A 232 -20.27 -35.90 -11.63
C TRP A 232 -19.79 -34.65 -12.38
N GLN A 233 -18.97 -34.81 -13.42
CA GLN A 233 -18.58 -33.70 -14.30
C GLN A 233 -19.80 -33.15 -15.05
N LYS A 234 -20.71 -34.01 -15.53
CA LYS A 234 -21.98 -33.60 -16.16
C LYS A 234 -22.88 -32.84 -15.18
N VAL A 235 -22.95 -33.30 -13.92
CA VAL A 235 -23.69 -32.61 -12.86
C VAL A 235 -23.09 -31.24 -12.58
N ALA A 236 -21.77 -31.13 -12.43
CA ALA A 236 -21.07 -29.86 -12.22
C ALA A 236 -21.30 -28.89 -13.38
N ALA A 237 -21.16 -29.34 -14.63
CA ALA A 237 -21.42 -28.54 -15.82
C ALA A 237 -22.86 -28.00 -15.85
N LYS A 238 -23.85 -28.86 -15.51
CA LYS A 238 -25.25 -28.45 -15.43
C LYS A 238 -25.48 -27.38 -14.35
N LEU A 239 -24.84 -27.52 -13.19
CA LEU A 239 -24.93 -26.52 -12.10
C LEU A 239 -24.27 -25.20 -12.50
N ILE A 240 -23.11 -25.23 -13.15
CA ILE A 240 -22.40 -24.05 -13.64
C ILE A 240 -23.27 -23.28 -14.64
N VAL A 241 -23.81 -23.95 -15.66
CA VAL A 241 -24.69 -23.33 -16.67
C VAL A 241 -25.95 -22.78 -16.02
N THR A 242 -26.58 -23.53 -15.11
CA THR A 242 -27.82 -23.12 -14.44
C THR A 242 -27.62 -21.90 -13.53
N HIS A 243 -26.52 -21.87 -12.78
CA HIS A 243 -26.29 -20.83 -11.77
C HIS A 243 -25.58 -19.60 -12.31
N LEU A 244 -24.65 -19.73 -13.25
CA LEU A 244 -23.99 -18.58 -13.87
C LEU A 244 -24.86 -17.98 -14.99
N GLY A 245 -25.74 -18.77 -15.61
CA GLY A 245 -26.76 -18.30 -16.54
C GLY A 245 -26.19 -17.45 -17.69
N THR A 246 -26.84 -16.33 -17.98
CA THR A 246 -26.46 -15.39 -19.05
C THR A 246 -25.12 -14.68 -18.83
N ARG A 247 -24.55 -14.75 -17.61
CA ARG A 247 -23.22 -14.21 -17.32
C ARG A 247 -22.11 -15.15 -17.74
N LEU A 248 -22.37 -16.46 -17.89
CA LEU A 248 -21.38 -17.40 -18.42
C LEU A 248 -21.17 -17.15 -19.91
N TYR A 249 -19.93 -16.91 -20.31
CA TYR A 249 -19.57 -16.87 -21.72
C TYR A 249 -19.58 -18.30 -22.30
N LEU A 250 -20.28 -18.48 -23.41
CA LEU A 250 -20.34 -19.73 -24.18
C LEU A 250 -19.85 -19.43 -25.60
N PRO A 251 -18.71 -20.01 -26.04
CA PRO A 251 -18.17 -19.78 -27.38
C PRO A 251 -19.17 -20.09 -28.50
N THR A 252 -20.06 -21.07 -28.29
CA THR A 252 -21.12 -21.44 -29.25
C THR A 252 -22.17 -20.35 -29.50
N SER A 253 -22.21 -19.33 -28.63
CA SER A 253 -23.17 -18.23 -28.67
C SER A 253 -22.56 -16.94 -29.22
N ASP A 254 -21.25 -16.94 -29.52
CA ASP A 254 -20.51 -15.81 -30.06
C ASP A 254 -20.17 -16.09 -31.53
N PRO A 255 -20.64 -15.27 -32.48
CA PRO A 255 -20.30 -15.43 -33.90
C PRO A 255 -18.85 -15.02 -34.23
N THR A 256 -18.12 -14.46 -33.27
CA THR A 256 -16.75 -13.97 -33.44
C THR A 256 -15.75 -15.13 -33.39
N ASP A 257 -14.97 -15.29 -34.45
CA ASP A 257 -13.84 -16.21 -34.47
C ASP A 257 -12.62 -15.54 -33.80
N TRP A 258 -12.35 -15.97 -32.56
CA TRP A 258 -11.24 -15.50 -31.75
C TRP A 258 -9.91 -16.21 -32.05
N ASP A 259 -9.92 -17.21 -32.94
CA ASP A 259 -8.71 -17.92 -33.39
C ASP A 259 -8.02 -17.22 -34.59
N ASP A 260 -8.61 -16.15 -35.13
CA ASP A 260 -8.03 -15.29 -36.17
C ASP A 260 -6.97 -14.33 -35.57
N GLU A 261 -5.76 -14.28 -36.15
CA GLU A 261 -4.66 -13.38 -35.73
C GLU A 261 -5.05 -11.89 -35.70
N LYS A 262 -6.12 -11.51 -36.40
CA LYS A 262 -6.67 -10.14 -36.39
C LYS A 262 -7.57 -9.82 -35.20
N ASN A 263 -8.17 -10.84 -34.57
CA ASN A 263 -9.17 -10.68 -33.50
C ASN A 263 -8.59 -11.19 -32.18
N CYS A 264 -7.86 -10.34 -31.48
CA CYS A 264 -7.39 -10.68 -30.15
C CYS A 264 -8.46 -10.33 -29.09
N PRO A 265 -8.90 -11.29 -28.26
CA PRO A 265 -9.91 -11.04 -27.23
C PRO A 265 -9.39 -10.07 -26.16
N THR A 266 -10.19 -9.05 -25.82
CA THR A 266 -9.83 -7.99 -24.87
C THR A 266 -10.76 -7.98 -23.65
N PRO A 267 -10.33 -7.45 -22.49
CA PRO A 267 -11.22 -7.27 -21.34
C PRO A 267 -12.50 -6.47 -21.65
N TRP A 268 -12.44 -5.57 -22.64
CA TRP A 268 -13.58 -4.77 -23.07
C TRP A 268 -14.69 -5.60 -23.73
N ASP A 269 -14.34 -6.65 -24.48
CA ASP A 269 -15.29 -7.45 -25.26
C ASP A 269 -16.17 -8.35 -24.39
N PHE A 270 -15.67 -8.74 -23.21
CA PHE A 270 -16.34 -9.67 -22.30
C PHE A 270 -16.83 -9.01 -21.01
N GLN A 271 -17.24 -7.74 -21.07
CA GLN A 271 -17.79 -7.05 -19.90
C GLN A 271 -19.01 -7.78 -19.32
N ASN A 272 -19.05 -7.87 -17.98
CA ASN A 272 -20.06 -8.59 -17.20
C ASN A 272 -20.20 -10.07 -17.59
N ARG A 273 -19.15 -10.67 -18.15
CA ARG A 273 -19.09 -12.11 -18.47
C ARG A 273 -18.14 -12.84 -17.53
N ILE A 274 -18.44 -14.10 -17.29
CA ILE A 274 -17.63 -15.06 -16.57
C ILE A 274 -17.05 -16.02 -17.61
N LEU A 275 -15.72 -16.03 -17.72
CA LEU A 275 -14.96 -16.88 -18.62
C LEU A 275 -14.31 -17.99 -17.80
N ILE A 276 -14.36 -19.24 -18.27
CA ILE A 276 -13.65 -20.35 -17.63
C ILE A 276 -12.25 -20.44 -18.23
N ILE A 277 -11.20 -20.22 -17.42
CA ILE A 277 -9.81 -20.05 -17.90
C ILE A 277 -8.76 -20.64 -16.95
N GLU A 278 -7.49 -20.70 -17.37
CA GLU A 278 -6.33 -21.08 -16.53
C GLU A 278 -5.41 -19.89 -16.15
N GLY A 279 -5.75 -19.08 -15.12
CA GLY A 279 -4.94 -18.04 -14.41
C GLY A 279 -4.48 -16.78 -15.23
N LYS A 280 -4.18 -15.56 -14.70
CA LYS A 280 -3.66 -15.13 -13.37
C LYS A 280 -3.70 -13.57 -13.09
N PHE A 281 -4.23 -13.15 -11.91
CA PHE A 281 -3.89 -12.11 -10.84
C PHE A 281 -3.50 -10.59 -11.03
N SER A 282 -3.81 -9.75 -10.00
CA SER A 282 -4.67 -8.52 -9.78
C SER A 282 -4.02 -7.12 -9.67
N ASP A 283 -4.56 -6.05 -10.32
CA ASP A 283 -4.45 -4.58 -9.98
C ASP A 283 -5.38 -3.70 -10.91
N ASN A 284 -5.28 -2.34 -10.95
CA ASN A 284 -6.13 -1.34 -11.67
C ASN A 284 -7.53 -1.09 -11.08
N GLY A 285 -7.61 -0.40 -9.93
CA GLY A 285 -8.90 -0.02 -9.30
C GLY A 285 -9.73 -1.20 -8.79
N GLY A 286 -9.09 -2.35 -8.51
CA GLY A 286 -9.78 -3.58 -8.14
C GLY A 286 -10.55 -4.24 -9.28
N CYS A 287 -10.34 -3.78 -10.52
CA CYS A 287 -11.09 -4.27 -11.67
C CYS A 287 -10.63 -5.65 -12.17
N GLY A 288 -9.41 -6.03 -11.78
CA GLY A 288 -8.79 -7.32 -12.05
C GLY A 288 -7.99 -7.41 -13.34
N TYR A 289 -7.47 -6.30 -13.88
CA TYR A 289 -6.65 -6.25 -15.10
C TYR A 289 -5.66 -5.08 -15.08
N VAL A 290 -4.34 -5.35 -15.16
CA VAL A 290 -3.23 -4.37 -15.15
C VAL A 290 -2.42 -4.47 -16.42
N LEU A 291 -2.24 -3.40 -17.17
CA LEU A 291 -1.44 -3.44 -18.39
C LEU A 291 0.05 -3.69 -18.06
N LYS A 292 0.69 -4.63 -18.75
CA LYS A 292 2.13 -4.89 -18.64
C LYS A 292 2.94 -3.66 -19.09
N PRO A 293 4.12 -3.41 -18.48
CA PRO A 293 5.07 -2.40 -18.95
C PRO A 293 5.43 -2.53 -20.42
N GLN A 294 5.75 -1.43 -21.10
CA GLN A 294 6.19 -1.46 -22.51
C GLN A 294 7.40 -2.36 -22.73
N VAL A 295 8.32 -2.41 -21.77
CA VAL A 295 9.50 -3.27 -21.78
C VAL A 295 9.14 -4.76 -21.83
N MET A 296 8.03 -5.16 -21.20
CA MET A 296 7.53 -6.55 -21.21
C MET A 296 6.63 -6.87 -22.41
N LYS A 297 6.38 -5.89 -23.30
CA LYS A 297 5.63 -6.09 -24.56
C LYS A 297 6.55 -6.40 -25.74
N ASP A 298 7.86 -6.33 -25.52
CA ASP A 298 8.89 -6.72 -26.49
C ASP A 298 9.23 -8.21 -26.28
N ASP A 299 9.23 -9.00 -27.36
CA ASP A 299 9.47 -10.46 -27.34
C ASP A 299 10.89 -10.83 -26.83
N MET A 300 11.73 -9.83 -26.58
CA MET A 300 13.12 -9.94 -26.13
C MET A 300 13.32 -9.71 -24.62
N PHE A 301 12.26 -9.53 -23.83
CA PHE A 301 12.40 -9.33 -22.38
C PHE A 301 12.83 -10.62 -21.67
N VAL A 302 14.12 -10.70 -21.34
CA VAL A 302 14.65 -11.65 -20.35
C VAL A 302 14.65 -10.92 -19.00
N PRO A 303 14.07 -11.48 -17.92
CA PRO A 303 14.26 -10.96 -16.57
C PRO A 303 15.71 -11.22 -16.10
N SER A 304 16.66 -10.54 -16.74
CA SER A 304 18.05 -10.40 -16.33
C SER A 304 18.30 -8.93 -15.98
N ASP A 305 19.27 -8.69 -15.10
CA ASP A 305 19.41 -7.51 -14.23
C ASP A 305 19.60 -6.13 -14.90
N ARG A 306 19.41 -5.97 -16.22
CA ARG A 306 19.67 -4.70 -16.92
C ARG A 306 18.63 -4.38 -17.98
N VAL A 307 17.55 -3.74 -17.55
CA VAL A 307 16.66 -2.99 -18.44
C VAL A 307 17.26 -1.59 -18.68
N PRO A 308 17.29 -1.07 -19.93
CA PRO A 308 17.75 0.28 -20.23
C PRO A 308 16.70 1.34 -19.87
N THR A 309 16.29 1.39 -18.60
CA THR A 309 15.41 2.43 -18.04
C THR A 309 16.21 3.39 -17.17
N SER A 310 15.77 4.65 -17.08
CA SER A 310 16.34 5.60 -16.12
C SER A 310 15.81 5.28 -14.72
N PRO A 311 16.66 4.84 -13.76
CA PRO A 311 16.19 4.48 -12.43
C PRO A 311 15.67 5.71 -11.69
N GLN A 312 14.62 5.50 -10.91
CA GLN A 312 14.10 6.47 -9.96
C GLN A 312 14.66 6.21 -8.57
N ILE A 313 14.77 7.27 -7.77
CA ILE A 313 15.21 7.18 -6.38
C ILE A 313 14.03 7.54 -5.50
N LEU A 314 13.61 6.59 -4.67
CA LEU A 314 12.65 6.81 -3.60
C LEU A 314 13.39 7.17 -2.32
N HIS A 315 13.18 8.41 -1.86
CA HIS A 315 13.53 8.86 -0.54
C HIS A 315 12.29 8.74 0.34
N LEU A 316 12.40 7.95 1.41
CA LEU A 316 11.29 7.70 2.32
C LEU A 316 11.74 8.00 3.74
N ARG A 317 11.02 8.85 4.45
CA ARG A 317 11.24 9.09 5.88
C ARG A 317 10.03 8.60 6.66
N VAL A 318 10.24 7.64 7.56
CA VAL A 318 9.23 7.15 8.49
C VAL A 318 9.33 8.02 9.74
N LEU A 319 8.32 8.85 9.98
CA LEU A 319 8.35 9.85 11.05
C LEU A 319 7.81 9.26 12.34
N SER A 320 6.55 8.83 12.35
CA SER A 320 5.89 8.31 13.55
C SER A 320 4.68 7.42 13.26
N GLY A 321 4.29 6.57 14.20
CA GLY A 321 3.03 5.81 14.19
C GLY A 321 1.97 6.44 15.09
N GLN A 322 0.70 6.07 14.88
CA GLN A 322 -0.43 6.53 15.69
C GLN A 322 -1.33 5.34 15.99
N GLN A 323 -1.73 5.22 17.26
CA GLN A 323 -2.67 4.22 17.78
C GLN A 323 -2.44 2.82 17.21
N LEU A 324 -1.21 2.32 17.30
CA LEU A 324 -0.88 0.99 16.81
C LEU A 324 -1.56 -0.05 17.71
N PRO A 325 -2.45 -0.89 17.14
CA PRO A 325 -3.21 -1.84 17.93
C PRO A 325 -2.29 -2.94 18.46
N ARG A 326 -2.71 -3.54 19.57
CA ARG A 326 -2.01 -4.68 20.13
C ARG A 326 -2.16 -5.91 19.22
N PRO A 327 -1.08 -6.68 18.95
CA PRO A 327 -1.17 -7.93 18.22
C PRO A 327 -2.15 -8.92 18.88
N ARG A 328 -2.96 -9.60 18.08
CA ARG A 328 -3.90 -10.63 18.58
C ARG A 328 -3.11 -11.86 19.02
N GLY A 329 -3.06 -12.11 20.34
CA GLY A 329 -2.40 -13.28 20.94
C GLY A 329 -1.30 -12.96 21.96
N SER A 330 -0.95 -11.68 22.14
CA SER A 330 0.06 -11.27 23.13
C SER A 330 -0.43 -11.53 24.56
N ASN A 331 0.29 -12.41 25.28
CA ASN A 331 0.01 -12.80 26.67
C ASN A 331 0.65 -11.85 27.72
N ALA A 332 1.34 -10.79 27.29
CA ALA A 332 2.04 -9.89 28.20
C ALA A 332 1.06 -9.06 29.04
N LYS A 333 1.28 -9.02 30.36
CA LYS A 333 0.55 -8.10 31.25
C LYS A 333 1.23 -6.72 31.17
N GLY A 334 0.86 -5.93 30.17
CA GLY A 334 1.35 -4.56 29.95
C GLY A 334 0.68 -3.93 28.74
N ASP A 335 0.42 -2.62 28.79
CA ASP A 335 -0.25 -1.84 27.73
C ASP A 335 0.71 -1.37 26.62
N SER A 336 1.92 -1.95 26.57
CA SER A 336 3.05 -1.38 25.87
C SER A 336 3.59 -2.39 24.85
N ALA A 337 3.32 -2.11 23.57
CA ALA A 337 4.01 -2.74 22.45
C ALA A 337 5.34 -2.00 22.19
N ASP A 338 6.29 -2.70 21.59
CA ASP A 338 7.59 -2.23 21.14
C ASP A 338 7.62 -2.17 19.60
N PRO A 339 6.91 -1.22 18.96
CA PRO A 339 6.75 -1.22 17.52
C PRO A 339 8.04 -0.85 16.76
N PHE A 340 8.20 -1.46 15.58
CA PHE A 340 9.13 -1.02 14.54
C PHE A 340 8.50 -1.16 13.15
N VAL A 341 9.03 -0.42 12.18
CA VAL A 341 8.53 -0.42 10.80
C VAL A 341 9.58 -1.01 9.86
N VAL A 342 9.15 -1.95 9.03
CA VAL A 342 9.92 -2.50 7.91
C VAL A 342 9.36 -1.94 6.61
N VAL A 343 10.24 -1.42 5.76
CA VAL A 343 9.91 -0.96 4.42
C VAL A 343 10.52 -1.92 3.42
N GLU A 344 9.68 -2.54 2.61
CA GLU A 344 10.08 -3.52 1.61
C GLU A 344 9.75 -3.01 0.21
N ILE A 345 10.70 -3.18 -0.70
CA ILE A 345 10.50 -2.98 -2.14
C ILE A 345 10.44 -4.36 -2.77
N PHE A 346 9.32 -4.65 -3.44
CA PHE A 346 9.16 -5.81 -4.31
C PHE A 346 9.17 -5.35 -5.76
N GLY A 347 9.62 -6.20 -6.68
CA GLY A 347 9.72 -5.87 -8.10
C GLY A 347 10.68 -6.83 -8.78
N LEU A 348 11.49 -6.32 -9.71
CA LEU A 348 12.60 -7.10 -10.27
C LEU A 348 13.61 -7.49 -9.17
N PRO A 349 14.36 -8.59 -9.34
CA PRO A 349 15.37 -9.01 -8.36
C PRO A 349 16.36 -7.91 -7.98
N GLY A 350 16.74 -7.05 -8.94
CA GLY A 350 17.63 -5.91 -8.72
C GLY A 350 17.01 -4.74 -7.94
N ASP A 351 15.68 -4.59 -7.96
CA ASP A 351 14.94 -3.53 -7.26
C ASP A 351 14.50 -3.96 -5.86
N CYS A 352 14.55 -5.26 -5.58
CA CYS A 352 14.11 -5.84 -4.33
C CYS A 352 14.99 -5.42 -3.14
N ALA A 353 14.46 -4.59 -2.25
CA ALA A 353 15.17 -4.06 -1.08
C ALA A 353 14.32 -4.20 0.21
N GLU A 354 14.97 -4.14 1.36
CA GLU A 354 14.33 -4.19 2.68
C GLU A 354 15.19 -3.38 3.65
N GLU A 355 14.56 -2.45 4.36
CA GLU A 355 15.17 -1.66 5.44
C GLU A 355 14.19 -1.62 6.62
N ARG A 356 14.70 -1.47 7.84
CA ARG A 356 13.87 -1.40 9.05
C ARG A 356 14.27 -0.24 9.94
N THR A 357 13.30 0.33 10.65
CA THR A 357 13.55 1.29 11.73
C THR A 357 14.09 0.60 12.97
N ARG A 358 14.57 1.40 13.92
CA ARG A 358 14.77 1.02 15.31
C ARG A 358 13.41 0.78 15.98
N THR A 359 13.44 -0.09 16.97
CA THR A 359 12.35 -0.36 17.88
C THR A 359 12.13 0.82 18.82
N VAL A 360 10.89 1.30 18.90
CA VAL A 360 10.47 2.28 19.91
C VAL A 360 9.93 1.50 21.09
N ARG A 361 10.51 1.70 22.28
CA ARG A 361 10.14 0.93 23.47
C ARG A 361 8.93 1.52 24.18
N ASN A 362 7.97 0.66 24.50
CA ASN A 362 6.79 0.91 25.32
C ASN A 362 5.93 2.10 24.87
N ASP A 363 5.86 2.36 23.56
CA ASP A 363 5.02 3.42 23.00
C ASP A 363 4.26 2.92 21.77
N SER A 364 3.07 2.37 22.02
CA SER A 364 2.13 1.95 20.98
C SER A 364 1.23 3.09 20.49
N ILE A 365 1.16 4.19 21.24
CA ILE A 365 0.17 5.24 20.99
C ILE A 365 0.70 6.25 19.98
N ASN A 366 1.92 6.75 20.16
CA ASN A 366 2.53 7.73 19.26
C ASN A 366 4.05 7.51 19.09
N PRO A 367 4.50 6.30 18.67
CA PRO A 367 5.92 6.03 18.51
C PRO A 367 6.56 6.96 17.49
N SER A 368 7.67 7.60 17.86
CA SER A 368 8.49 8.42 16.96
C SER A 368 9.69 7.62 16.47
N PHE A 369 9.74 7.35 15.17
CA PHE A 369 10.84 6.63 14.52
C PHE A 369 11.91 7.60 14.00
N ASP A 370 11.48 8.61 13.26
CA ASP A 370 12.29 9.61 12.58
C ASP A 370 13.50 9.06 11.79
N GLU A 371 13.26 8.07 10.92
CA GLU A 371 14.31 7.42 10.12
C GLU A 371 14.11 7.61 8.62
N SER A 372 15.22 7.79 7.89
CA SER A 372 15.23 8.03 6.45
C SER A 372 15.90 6.90 5.69
N PHE A 373 15.23 6.42 4.67
CA PHE A 373 15.64 5.36 3.77
C PHE A 373 15.75 5.87 2.33
N GLN A 374 16.59 5.21 1.55
CA GLN A 374 16.77 5.50 0.13
C GLN A 374 16.79 4.21 -0.67
N PHE A 375 15.87 4.09 -1.61
CA PHE A 375 15.76 2.94 -2.50
C PHE A 375 15.97 3.38 -3.95
N GLN A 376 16.73 2.57 -4.71
CA GLN A 376 16.89 2.77 -6.15
C GLN A 376 15.99 1.77 -6.85
N VAL A 377 15.06 2.26 -7.67
CA VAL A 377 14.07 1.45 -8.39
C VAL A 377 14.30 1.63 -9.88
N SER A 378 14.69 0.56 -10.55
CA SER A 378 15.05 0.53 -11.97
C SER A 378 13.81 0.43 -12.87
N VAL A 379 12.80 -0.34 -12.45
CA VAL A 379 11.51 -0.46 -13.15
C VAL A 379 10.35 -0.15 -12.19
N PRO A 380 10.05 1.16 -11.98
CA PRO A 380 8.93 1.64 -11.17
C PRO A 380 7.59 0.95 -11.44
N GLU A 381 7.27 0.70 -12.72
CA GLU A 381 6.02 0.09 -13.16
C GLU A 381 5.77 -1.33 -12.62
N LEU A 382 6.81 -2.03 -12.16
CA LEU A 382 6.72 -3.36 -11.54
C LEU A 382 6.96 -3.35 -10.03
N ALA A 383 7.29 -2.18 -9.48
CA ALA A 383 7.69 -2.07 -8.10
C ALA A 383 6.47 -1.87 -7.19
N LEU A 384 6.48 -2.57 -6.06
CA LEU A 384 5.53 -2.40 -4.96
C LEU A 384 6.32 -1.96 -3.73
N VAL A 385 5.79 -0.99 -3.01
CA VAL A 385 6.31 -0.54 -1.73
C VAL A 385 5.39 -1.06 -0.64
N ARG A 386 5.93 -1.83 0.30
CA ARG A 386 5.20 -2.35 1.46
C ARG A 386 5.74 -1.75 2.75
N PHE A 387 4.83 -1.28 3.57
CA PHE A 387 5.04 -0.85 4.93
C PHE A 387 4.51 -1.95 5.84
N LEU A 388 5.35 -2.49 6.70
CA LEU A 388 5.01 -3.56 7.63
C LEU A 388 5.36 -3.08 9.04
N VAL A 389 4.38 -3.15 9.95
CA VAL A 389 4.54 -2.76 11.35
C VAL A 389 4.48 -4.01 12.20
N LEU A 390 5.50 -4.19 13.02
CA LEU A 390 5.70 -5.37 13.87
C LEU A 390 6.00 -4.92 15.30
N ASP A 391 5.67 -5.77 16.25
CA ASP A 391 6.02 -5.67 17.67
C ASP A 391 7.29 -6.49 17.93
N ASP A 392 8.35 -5.85 18.46
CA ASP A 392 9.66 -6.48 18.72
C ASP A 392 9.59 -7.38 19.97
N ASP A 393 9.17 -8.62 19.77
CA ASP A 393 9.00 -9.61 20.83
C ASP A 393 10.19 -10.58 20.93
N PHE A 394 10.45 -11.06 22.14
CA PHE A 394 11.60 -11.95 22.41
C PHE A 394 11.53 -13.29 21.63
N ILE A 395 10.33 -13.73 21.24
CA ILE A 395 10.10 -14.99 20.51
C ILE A 395 9.36 -14.71 19.20
N GLY A 396 10.02 -13.97 18.32
CA GLY A 396 9.52 -13.69 16.98
C GLY A 396 8.56 -12.50 16.99
N ASP A 397 8.71 -11.65 15.99
CA ASP A 397 8.05 -10.37 15.94
C ASP A 397 6.55 -10.55 15.63
N ASP A 398 5.70 -9.92 16.42
CA ASP A 398 4.26 -10.04 16.32
C ASP A 398 3.69 -9.04 15.29
N PHE A 399 2.75 -9.48 14.45
CA PHE A 399 2.19 -8.63 13.40
C PHE A 399 1.20 -7.60 13.96
N ILE A 400 1.43 -6.32 13.65
CA ILE A 400 0.50 -5.22 13.98
C ILE A 400 -0.34 -4.85 12.76
N GLY A 401 0.30 -4.51 11.64
CA GLY A 401 -0.39 -4.01 10.45
C GLY A 401 0.51 -3.89 9.23
N GLN A 402 -0.10 -3.78 8.06
CA GLN A 402 0.61 -3.57 6.80
C GLN A 402 -0.11 -2.61 5.86
N TYR A 403 0.63 -2.06 4.91
CA TYR A 403 0.06 -1.37 3.77
C TYR A 403 0.97 -1.57 2.55
N THR A 404 0.42 -1.96 1.41
CA THR A 404 1.18 -2.16 0.17
C THR A 404 0.62 -1.26 -0.91
N ILE A 405 1.50 -0.56 -1.63
CA ILE A 405 1.14 0.40 -2.67
C ILE A 405 2.06 0.20 -3.89
N PRO A 406 1.50 0.19 -5.12
CA PRO A 406 2.31 0.27 -6.33
C PRO A 406 3.13 1.55 -6.36
N PHE A 407 4.38 1.47 -6.79
CA PHE A 407 5.29 2.61 -6.82
C PHE A 407 4.72 3.78 -7.64
N GLU A 408 4.09 3.50 -8.79
CA GLU A 408 3.44 4.51 -9.63
C GLU A 408 2.24 5.20 -8.97
N CYS A 409 1.60 4.56 -7.98
CA CYS A 409 0.47 5.14 -7.25
C CYS A 409 0.91 5.95 -6.03
N LEU A 410 2.21 5.98 -5.71
CA LEU A 410 2.76 6.58 -4.51
C LEU A 410 2.92 8.11 -4.69
N GLN A 411 2.15 8.88 -3.94
CA GLN A 411 2.22 10.34 -3.98
C GLN A 411 3.36 10.90 -3.10
N PRO A 412 4.11 11.92 -3.57
CA PRO A 412 5.15 12.59 -2.78
C PRO A 412 4.56 13.46 -1.66
N GLY A 413 5.40 13.86 -0.71
CA GLY A 413 5.09 14.73 0.41
C GLY A 413 4.82 14.03 1.73
N TYR A 414 4.26 14.77 2.68
CA TYR A 414 3.88 14.26 3.99
C TYR A 414 2.53 13.58 3.91
N ARG A 415 2.49 12.27 4.15
CA ARG A 415 1.33 11.42 3.94
C ARG A 415 1.05 10.56 5.16
N HIS A 416 -0.23 10.31 5.43
CA HIS A 416 -0.66 9.29 6.38
C HIS A 416 -0.98 7.99 5.63
N ILE A 417 -0.41 6.90 6.11
CA ILE A 417 -0.66 5.54 5.64
C ILE A 417 -1.59 4.87 6.65
N TYR A 418 -2.78 4.50 6.20
CA TYR A 418 -3.75 3.77 7.01
C TYR A 418 -3.42 2.29 6.97
N LEU A 419 -3.09 1.73 8.13
CA LEU A 419 -2.64 0.34 8.24
C LEU A 419 -3.83 -0.62 8.07
N LEU A 420 -3.55 -1.75 7.44
CA LEU A 420 -4.49 -2.86 7.25
C LEU A 420 -4.07 -4.04 8.11
N ASN A 421 -5.04 -4.84 8.53
CA ASN A 421 -4.77 -6.11 9.20
C ASN A 421 -4.28 -7.17 8.17
N ASN A 422 -4.08 -8.41 8.62
CA ASN A 422 -3.63 -9.50 7.76
C ASN A 422 -4.68 -9.93 6.71
N GLU A 423 -5.95 -9.66 6.95
CA GLU A 423 -7.08 -9.95 6.06
C GLU A 423 -7.31 -8.84 5.01
N GLY A 424 -6.65 -7.68 5.19
CA GLY A 424 -6.79 -6.51 4.32
C GLY A 424 -7.83 -5.50 4.79
N ASP A 425 -8.42 -5.68 5.98
CA ASP A 425 -9.36 -4.72 6.56
C ASP A 425 -8.62 -3.55 7.23
N PRO A 426 -9.18 -2.33 7.18
CA PRO A 426 -8.57 -1.16 7.80
C PRO A 426 -8.53 -1.30 9.33
N LEU A 427 -7.37 -0.99 9.91
CA LEU A 427 -7.22 -0.86 11.35
C LEU A 427 -7.69 0.53 11.79
N GLU A 428 -8.60 0.57 12.75
CA GLU A 428 -9.21 1.80 13.22
C GLU A 428 -8.16 2.72 13.87
N ASN A 429 -8.07 3.96 13.39
CA ASN A 429 -7.13 5.00 13.83
C ASN A 429 -5.63 4.66 13.76
N ALA A 430 -5.25 3.50 13.22
CA ALA A 430 -3.86 3.07 13.14
C ALA A 430 -3.20 3.61 11.87
N THR A 431 -2.31 4.59 12.03
CA THR A 431 -1.64 5.24 10.90
C THR A 431 -0.14 5.35 11.07
N LEU A 432 0.59 5.37 9.94
CA LEU A 432 1.98 5.82 9.89
C LEU A 432 2.05 7.18 9.21
N PHE A 433 2.80 8.10 9.79
CA PHE A 433 3.12 9.37 9.18
C PHE A 433 4.48 9.27 8.50
N VAL A 434 4.51 9.50 7.19
CA VAL A 434 5.70 9.36 6.35
C VAL A 434 5.92 10.59 5.49
N HIS A 435 7.16 10.82 5.08
CA HIS A 435 7.49 11.73 4.00
C HIS A 435 8.05 10.96 2.82
N VAL A 436 7.50 11.21 1.64
CA VAL A 436 7.83 10.54 0.39
C VAL A 436 8.42 11.55 -0.57
N ALA A 437 9.57 11.26 -1.17
CA ALA A 437 10.09 12.04 -2.28
C ALA A 437 10.67 11.13 -3.36
N ILE A 438 10.27 11.36 -4.60
CA ILE A 438 10.68 10.56 -5.76
C ILE A 438 11.48 11.47 -6.69
N THR A 439 12.70 11.04 -7.07
CA THR A 439 13.56 11.83 -7.96
C THR A 439 14.06 11.02 -9.15
N ASN A 440 14.05 11.65 -10.33
CA ASN A 440 14.66 11.11 -11.53
C ASN A 440 16.17 11.43 -11.52
N ARG A 441 17.01 10.45 -11.88
CA ARG A 441 18.47 10.59 -11.86
C ARG A 441 18.99 11.58 -12.93
N ARG A 442 18.84 12.89 -12.69
CA ARG A 442 19.57 13.98 -13.37
C ARG A 442 20.24 14.97 -12.39
N GLY A 443 20.16 14.75 -11.07
CA GLY A 443 20.84 15.56 -10.07
C GLY A 443 22.21 14.99 -9.69
N GLY A 444 23.29 15.66 -10.11
CA GLY A 444 24.69 15.27 -9.88
C GLY A 444 25.15 15.38 -8.42
N GLY A 445 24.67 14.51 -7.55
CA GLY A 445 25.18 14.33 -6.18
C GLY A 445 26.05 13.08 -6.06
N LYS A 446 27.26 13.21 -5.47
CA LYS A 446 28.12 12.05 -5.16
C LYS A 446 27.38 11.09 -4.23
N ALA A 447 27.43 9.79 -4.54
CA ALA A 447 26.84 8.74 -3.72
C ALA A 447 27.36 8.82 -2.27
N LYS A 448 26.46 9.00 -1.30
CA LYS A 448 26.81 8.79 0.12
C LYS A 448 27.14 7.31 0.32
N LYS A 449 28.21 7.04 1.08
CA LYS A 449 28.60 5.68 1.48
C LYS A 449 27.42 5.00 2.16
N ARG A 450 27.09 3.80 1.67
CA ARG A 450 26.07 2.90 2.22
C ARG A 450 26.22 2.80 3.74
N GLY A 451 25.15 3.07 4.48
CA GLY A 451 25.02 2.62 5.86
C GLY A 451 25.12 1.09 5.92
N MET A 452 25.40 0.54 7.10
CA MET A 452 25.60 -0.90 7.29
C MET A 452 24.32 -1.67 6.98
N SER A 453 24.13 -2.05 5.72
CA SER A 453 23.20 -3.10 5.33
C SER A 453 23.68 -4.37 6.01
N VAL A 454 22.90 -4.87 6.96
CA VAL A 454 23.10 -6.21 7.51
C VAL A 454 22.76 -7.19 6.39
N LYS A 455 23.73 -7.47 5.52
CA LYS A 455 23.70 -8.68 4.70
C LYS A 455 23.78 -9.85 5.67
N ARG A 456 22.61 -10.35 6.10
CA ARG A 456 22.50 -11.70 6.66
C ARG A 456 23.06 -12.64 5.59
N LYS A 457 24.26 -13.14 5.85
CA LYS A 457 24.97 -14.11 5.03
C LYS A 457 24.32 -15.48 5.24
N ASN A 458 23.05 -15.61 4.91
CA ASN A 458 22.40 -16.91 4.83
C ASN A 458 22.70 -17.48 3.44
N SER A 459 23.41 -18.59 3.42
CA SER A 459 23.60 -19.49 2.27
C SER A 459 22.27 -20.15 1.87
N ARG A 460 21.26 -19.33 1.56
CA ARG A 460 19.94 -19.81 1.14
C ARG A 460 19.98 -20.11 -0.35
N ILE A 461 19.51 -21.30 -0.65
CA ILE A 461 19.24 -21.85 -1.98
C ILE A 461 18.58 -20.77 -2.85
N SER A 462 19.15 -20.54 -4.05
CA SER A 462 18.76 -19.51 -5.02
C SER A 462 17.40 -19.80 -5.67
N SER A 463 16.32 -19.75 -4.88
CA SER A 463 14.94 -19.79 -5.35
C SER A 463 14.37 -18.39 -5.63
N GLY A 464 15.08 -17.32 -5.24
CA GLY A 464 14.61 -15.93 -5.37
C GLY A 464 13.40 -15.56 -4.49
N MET A 465 12.83 -16.52 -3.77
CA MET A 465 11.69 -16.30 -2.87
C MET A 465 12.14 -15.53 -1.62
N LYS A 466 11.54 -14.35 -1.41
CA LYS A 466 11.58 -13.65 -0.12
C LYS A 466 10.44 -14.17 0.77
N LEU A 467 10.73 -14.26 2.07
CA LEU A 467 9.71 -14.49 3.08
C LEU A 467 8.95 -13.17 3.26
N VAL A 468 7.64 -13.25 3.47
CA VAL A 468 6.73 -12.09 3.60
C VAL A 468 6.65 -11.63 5.06
N GLY A 469 7.25 -12.39 6.00
CA GLY A 469 7.25 -12.10 7.44
C GLY A 469 5.98 -12.53 8.15
N ILE A 470 4.98 -13.02 7.40
CA ILE A 470 3.73 -13.55 7.94
C ILE A 470 3.88 -15.07 8.05
N LYS A 471 4.03 -15.58 9.28
CA LYS A 471 4.38 -16.98 9.56
C LYS A 471 3.48 -18.00 8.85
N SER A 472 2.16 -17.79 8.85
CA SER A 472 1.21 -18.70 8.21
C SER A 472 1.37 -18.76 6.68
N VAL A 473 1.65 -17.62 6.04
CA VAL A 473 1.90 -17.53 4.60
C VAL A 473 3.26 -18.15 4.27
N ASP A 474 4.29 -17.76 5.02
CA ASP A 474 5.65 -18.26 4.84
C ASP A 474 5.71 -19.80 4.98
N ASP A 475 4.97 -20.37 5.93
CA ASP A 475 4.89 -21.82 6.14
C ASP A 475 4.25 -22.54 4.95
N GLN A 476 3.24 -21.95 4.30
CA GLN A 476 2.64 -22.54 3.10
C GLN A 476 3.60 -22.50 1.89
N PHE A 477 4.39 -21.42 1.77
CA PHE A 477 5.31 -21.23 0.65
C PHE A 477 6.64 -21.98 0.81
N LYS A 478 6.99 -22.46 2.02
CA LYS A 478 8.19 -23.30 2.25
C LYS A 478 8.25 -24.52 1.32
N VAL A 479 7.11 -25.13 1.00
CA VAL A 479 7.03 -26.31 0.14
C VAL A 479 7.43 -26.00 -1.32
N ALA A 480 7.26 -24.74 -1.77
CA ALA A 480 7.57 -24.31 -3.12
C ALA A 480 9.06 -23.95 -3.34
N VAL A 481 9.84 -23.82 -2.27
CA VAL A 481 11.24 -23.36 -2.32
C VAL A 481 12.13 -24.31 -3.13
N VAL A 482 11.99 -25.63 -2.92
CA VAL A 482 12.83 -26.63 -3.59
C VAL A 482 12.54 -26.71 -5.10
N PRO A 483 11.27 -26.84 -5.56
CA PRO A 483 10.96 -26.80 -6.99
C PRO A 483 11.39 -25.50 -7.69
N LEU A 484 11.28 -24.35 -7.02
CA LEU A 484 11.68 -23.06 -7.60
C LEU A 484 13.19 -22.89 -7.72
N ALA A 485 13.95 -23.46 -6.78
CA ALA A 485 15.40 -23.53 -6.87
C ALA A 485 15.86 -24.38 -8.06
N GLU A 486 15.24 -25.55 -8.25
CA GLU A 486 15.52 -26.42 -9.40
C GLU A 486 15.16 -25.74 -10.73
N SER A 487 14.01 -25.08 -10.79
CA SER A 487 13.61 -24.31 -11.97
C SER A 487 14.58 -23.17 -12.29
N THR A 488 15.09 -22.47 -11.26
CA THR A 488 16.07 -21.40 -11.45
C THR A 488 17.40 -21.96 -11.94
N ALA A 489 17.85 -23.08 -11.39
CA ALA A 489 19.06 -23.76 -11.86
C ALA A 489 18.93 -24.24 -13.32
N MET A 490 17.77 -24.78 -13.71
CA MET A 490 17.51 -25.17 -15.10
C MET A 490 17.54 -23.99 -16.06
N ARG A 491 16.94 -22.85 -15.68
CA ARG A 491 17.00 -21.62 -16.47
C ARG A 491 18.44 -21.14 -16.66
N ASN A 492 19.24 -21.09 -15.61
CA ASN A 492 20.64 -20.65 -15.71
C ASN A 492 21.47 -21.60 -16.61
N ARG A 493 21.21 -22.91 -16.56
CA ARG A 493 21.83 -23.88 -17.49
C ARG A 493 21.42 -23.62 -18.93
N LEU A 494 20.13 -23.32 -19.17
CA LEU A 494 19.64 -22.98 -20.50
C LEU A 494 20.26 -21.67 -21.02
N GLU A 495 20.37 -20.64 -20.19
CA GLU A 495 21.02 -19.37 -20.55
C GLU A 495 22.49 -19.57 -20.91
N ASN A 496 23.24 -20.34 -20.11
CA ASN A 496 24.63 -20.67 -20.44
C ASN A 496 24.75 -21.47 -21.74
N ALA A 497 23.92 -22.52 -21.90
CA ALA A 497 23.92 -23.30 -23.14
C ALA A 497 23.53 -22.47 -24.37
N MET A 498 22.67 -21.47 -24.20
CA MET A 498 22.29 -20.53 -25.25
C MET A 498 23.45 -19.60 -25.63
N ILE A 499 24.23 -19.11 -24.66
CA ILE A 499 25.44 -18.31 -24.90
C ILE A 499 26.47 -19.15 -25.66
N ASP A 500 26.75 -20.37 -25.17
CA ASP A 500 27.69 -21.29 -25.81
C ASP A 500 27.27 -21.58 -27.26
N TRP A 501 25.98 -21.87 -27.49
CA TRP A 501 25.43 -22.13 -28.81
C TRP A 501 25.49 -20.89 -29.74
N GLN A 502 25.25 -19.68 -29.20
CA GLN A 502 25.37 -18.43 -29.95
C GLN A 502 26.82 -18.20 -30.40
N GLU A 503 27.80 -18.44 -29.52
CA GLU A 503 29.23 -18.34 -29.84
C GLU A 503 29.63 -19.33 -30.94
N GLU A 504 29.23 -20.60 -30.83
CA GLU A 504 29.49 -21.62 -31.86
C GLU A 504 28.86 -21.27 -33.22
N CYS A 505 27.67 -20.68 -33.21
CA CYS A 505 27.00 -20.21 -34.42
C CYS A 505 27.61 -18.92 -35.00
N GLY A 506 28.48 -18.22 -34.25
CA GLY A 506 29.03 -16.92 -34.62
C GLY A 506 27.98 -15.79 -34.57
N LEU A 507 26.99 -15.92 -33.69
CA LEU A 507 25.98 -14.89 -33.44
C LEU A 507 26.47 -13.93 -32.35
N GLY A 508 26.06 -12.66 -32.44
CA GLY A 508 26.24 -11.72 -31.33
C GLY A 508 25.35 -12.07 -30.12
N PRO A 509 25.57 -11.42 -28.95
CA PRO A 509 24.86 -11.71 -27.70
C PRO A 509 23.33 -11.50 -27.73
N ALA A 510 22.78 -10.91 -28.80
CA ALA A 510 21.34 -10.77 -29.04
C ALA A 510 20.81 -11.71 -30.14
N GLY A 511 21.60 -12.69 -30.58
CA GLY A 511 21.27 -13.58 -31.69
C GLY A 511 20.22 -14.63 -31.33
N THR A 512 19.22 -14.82 -32.19
CA THR A 512 18.13 -15.77 -31.95
C THR A 512 18.44 -17.18 -32.46
N ILE A 513 17.76 -18.19 -31.91
CA ILE A 513 17.85 -19.59 -32.39
C ILE A 513 17.55 -19.67 -33.90
N ARG A 514 16.53 -18.93 -34.35
CA ARG A 514 16.13 -18.86 -35.76
C ARG A 514 17.25 -18.31 -36.66
N GLN A 515 17.98 -17.29 -36.20
CA GLN A 515 19.09 -16.72 -36.96
C GLN A 515 20.26 -17.71 -37.05
N GLY A 516 20.59 -18.42 -35.97
CA GLY A 516 21.68 -19.41 -35.99
C GLY A 516 21.36 -20.61 -36.86
N ILE A 517 20.12 -21.13 -36.83
CA ILE A 517 19.69 -22.21 -37.74
C ILE A 517 19.82 -21.77 -39.21
N ARG A 518 19.45 -20.54 -39.55
CA ARG A 518 19.62 -20.00 -40.92
C ARG A 518 21.08 -19.90 -41.32
N LEU A 519 21.95 -19.49 -40.39
CA LEU A 519 23.38 -19.37 -40.64
C LEU A 519 24.04 -20.75 -40.86
N ILE A 520 23.70 -21.73 -40.02
CA ILE A 520 24.14 -23.13 -40.16
C ILE A 520 23.68 -23.69 -41.50
N HIS A 521 22.40 -23.51 -41.85
CA HIS A 521 21.85 -23.97 -43.13
C HIS A 521 22.60 -23.37 -44.33
N SER A 522 22.90 -22.07 -44.30
CA SER A 522 23.70 -21.43 -45.35
C SER A 522 25.11 -22.01 -45.44
N ARG A 523 25.78 -22.25 -44.29
CA ARG A 523 27.11 -22.86 -44.26
C ARG A 523 27.10 -24.29 -44.82
N MET A 524 26.08 -25.08 -44.50
CA MET A 524 25.91 -26.43 -45.03
C MET A 524 25.72 -26.45 -46.54
N ILE A 525 24.94 -25.51 -47.09
CA ILE A 525 24.79 -25.36 -48.55
C ILE A 525 26.13 -25.01 -49.19
N THR A 526 26.87 -24.04 -48.64
CA THR A 526 28.19 -23.67 -49.18
C THR A 526 29.18 -24.84 -49.14
N LEU A 527 29.18 -25.62 -48.06
CA LEU A 527 30.02 -26.82 -47.95
C LEU A 527 29.61 -27.91 -48.94
N ALA A 528 28.31 -28.13 -49.16
CA ALA A 528 27.82 -29.10 -50.13
C ALA A 528 28.25 -28.73 -51.56
N VAL A 529 28.13 -27.45 -51.93
CA VAL A 529 28.56 -26.95 -53.25
C VAL A 529 30.08 -27.10 -53.46
N ASN A 530 30.87 -26.89 -52.41
CA ASN A 530 32.33 -27.05 -52.46
C ASN A 530 32.80 -28.51 -52.48
N CYS A 531 31.97 -29.47 -52.07
CA CYS A 531 32.27 -30.91 -52.15
C CYS A 531 31.91 -31.52 -53.51
N GLU A 532 31.08 -30.85 -54.32
CA GLU A 532 30.71 -31.27 -55.68
C GLU A 532 31.64 -30.72 -56.78
N CYS A 533 32.68 -29.96 -56.40
CA CYS A 533 33.70 -29.40 -57.31
C CYS A 533 35.00 -30.21 -57.31
#